data_AF-A0A0E0LQP1-F1
#
_entry.id   AF-A0A0E0LQP1-F1
#
_cell.length_a   1.000
_cell.length_b   1.000
_cell.length_c   1.000
_cell.angle_alpha   90.00
_cell.angle_beta   90.00
_cell.angle_gamma   90.00
#
_symmetry.space_group_name_H-M   'P 1'
#
loop_
_entity.id
_entity.type
_entity.pdbx_description
1 polymer ?
#
loop_
_entity_poly.entity_id
_entity_poly.type
_entity_poly.pdbx_seq_one_letter_code
_entity_poly.pdbx_strand_id
1 'polypeptide(L)'
;MGRMHSRGKGISSSALPYKRTPPSWLKTAASDVEEMIMKAAKKGQMPSQIGVVLRDQHGIPLVKSVTGSKILRILKAHGLAPEIPEDLYFLIKKAVAIRKHLERNRKDKDSKFRLILVESRIHRLARYYKRTKKLPPTWKKGISSSAIPYKRTPPSWVKTAAADVEEMIMKAAKKGQMPSQIGVVLRDQHGIPLVKSVTGSKILRILKAHGLAPEIPEDLYFLIKKAVAIRKHLERNRKDKDSKFRLILVESRIHRLARYYKRTKKLPPTWKYESTTASTLVA
;
A
#
# COMPACT_ATOMS: atom_id res chain seq x y z
N MET A 1 -13.62 7.65 -20.13
CA MET A 1 -13.61 7.24 -18.71
C MET A 1 -12.71 8.16 -17.86
N GLY A 2 -13.17 8.56 -16.68
CA GLY A 2 -12.40 9.07 -15.52
C GLY A 2 -13.31 8.92 -14.27
N ARG A 3 -12.87 8.68 -13.03
CA ARG A 3 -11.77 9.26 -12.26
C ARG A 3 -11.25 8.27 -11.21
N MET A 4 -9.94 8.25 -10.96
CA MET A 4 -9.39 7.72 -9.70
C MET A 4 -8.57 8.78 -8.96
N HIS A 5 -7.94 9.70 -9.69
CA HIS A 5 -7.26 10.88 -9.15
C HIS A 5 -7.40 12.09 -10.10
N SER A 6 -8.46 12.12 -10.91
CA SER A 6 -8.72 13.20 -11.86
C SER A 6 -10.03 13.91 -11.52
N ARG A 7 -10.20 15.14 -11.99
CA ARG A 7 -11.44 15.92 -11.86
C ARG A 7 -12.29 15.94 -13.14
N GLY A 8 -12.25 14.92 -14.01
CA GLY A 8 -13.10 14.85 -15.23
C GLY A 8 -14.25 13.84 -15.11
N LYS A 9 -15.50 14.18 -15.47
CA LYS A 9 -16.68 13.27 -15.35
C LYS A 9 -16.91 12.40 -16.61
N GLY A 10 -15.91 12.27 -17.49
CA GLY A 10 -16.11 11.68 -18.81
C GLY A 10 -16.48 10.19 -18.79
N ILE A 11 -17.57 9.85 -19.47
CA ILE A 11 -18.06 8.48 -19.69
C ILE A 11 -17.63 8.09 -21.11
N SER A 12 -16.73 7.12 -21.22
CA SER A 12 -16.32 6.55 -22.50
C SER A 12 -15.80 5.16 -22.19
N SER A 13 -16.44 4.15 -22.77
CA SER A 13 -16.22 2.72 -22.59
C SER A 13 -16.74 1.98 -23.81
N SER A 14 -16.21 0.79 -24.07
CA SER A 14 -16.75 -0.09 -25.12
C SER A 14 -18.19 -0.49 -24.82
N ALA A 15 -19.06 -0.42 -25.82
CA ALA A 15 -20.41 -1.00 -25.78
C ALA A 15 -20.35 -2.40 -26.39
N LEU A 16 -20.50 -3.44 -25.56
CA LEU A 16 -20.52 -4.81 -26.04
C LEU A 16 -21.89 -5.13 -26.66
N PRO A 17 -21.94 -5.85 -27.81
CA PRO A 17 -23.20 -6.33 -28.37
C PRO A 17 -23.97 -7.20 -27.37
N TYR A 18 -25.31 -7.17 -27.48
CA TYR A 18 -26.20 -8.01 -26.68
C TYR A 18 -25.97 -9.50 -26.99
N LYS A 19 -25.94 -9.86 -28.28
CA LYS A 19 -25.72 -11.23 -28.75
C LYS A 19 -24.34 -11.73 -28.33
N ARG A 20 -24.30 -12.86 -27.62
CA ARG A 20 -23.07 -13.47 -27.08
C ARG A 20 -22.57 -14.67 -27.88
N THR A 21 -23.35 -15.14 -28.85
CA THR A 21 -22.93 -16.18 -29.79
C THR A 21 -21.96 -15.60 -30.82
N PRO A 22 -21.01 -16.40 -31.34
CA PRO A 22 -20.15 -15.94 -32.41
C PRO A 22 -20.99 -15.59 -33.66
N PRO A 23 -20.56 -14.58 -34.45
CA PRO A 23 -21.21 -14.27 -35.72
C PRO A 23 -21.12 -15.43 -36.72
N SER A 24 -22.13 -15.60 -37.57
CA SER A 24 -22.18 -16.71 -38.55
C SER A 24 -21.09 -16.66 -39.63
N TRP A 25 -20.57 -15.47 -39.91
CA TRP A 25 -19.45 -15.23 -40.83
C TRP A 25 -18.08 -15.59 -40.24
N LEU A 26 -17.98 -15.73 -38.91
CA LEU A 26 -16.74 -16.14 -38.27
C LEU A 26 -16.62 -17.67 -38.35
N LYS A 27 -15.76 -18.15 -39.26
CA LYS A 27 -15.53 -19.59 -39.49
C LYS A 27 -14.37 -20.18 -38.69
N THR A 28 -13.66 -19.36 -37.93
CA THR A 28 -12.51 -19.79 -37.13
C THR A 28 -12.93 -20.71 -35.99
N ALA A 29 -12.30 -21.87 -35.88
CA ALA A 29 -12.56 -22.81 -34.80
C ALA A 29 -11.96 -22.31 -33.47
N ALA A 30 -12.48 -22.81 -32.35
CA ALA A 30 -11.97 -22.41 -31.03
C ALA A 30 -10.49 -22.79 -30.82
N SER A 31 -10.06 -23.94 -31.34
CA SER A 31 -8.66 -24.40 -31.32
C SER A 31 -7.72 -23.41 -31.99
N ASP A 32 -8.09 -22.90 -33.17
CA ASP A 32 -7.24 -21.97 -33.93
C ASP A 32 -7.07 -20.64 -33.17
N VAL A 33 -8.13 -20.18 -32.50
CA VAL A 33 -8.06 -18.98 -31.66
C VAL A 33 -7.13 -19.19 -30.47
N GLU A 34 -7.15 -20.37 -29.85
CA GLU A 34 -6.22 -20.71 -28.76
C GLU A 34 -4.77 -20.74 -29.24
N GLU A 35 -4.49 -21.31 -30.41
CA GLU A 35 -3.17 -21.30 -31.03
C GLU A 35 -2.68 -19.88 -31.35
N MET A 36 -3.55 -19.02 -31.90
CA MET A 36 -3.23 -17.62 -32.16
C MET A 36 -2.87 -16.89 -30.85
N ILE A 37 -3.63 -17.13 -29.77
CA ILE A 37 -3.36 -16.57 -28.44
C ILE A 37 -2.00 -17.05 -27.91
N MET A 38 -1.71 -18.34 -28.01
CA MET A 38 -0.43 -18.90 -27.56
C MET A 38 0.75 -18.34 -28.36
N LYS A 39 0.63 -18.24 -29.68
CA LYS A 39 1.65 -17.66 -30.56
C LYS A 39 1.91 -16.20 -30.23
N ALA A 40 0.86 -15.42 -29.99
CA ALA A 40 0.97 -14.02 -29.59
C ALA A 40 1.61 -13.84 -28.21
N ALA A 41 1.27 -14.71 -27.25
CA ALA A 41 1.87 -14.70 -25.93
C ALA A 41 3.36 -15.10 -25.95
N LYS A 42 3.75 -16.09 -26.77
CA LYS A 42 5.16 -16.46 -26.99
C LYS A 42 5.98 -15.34 -27.62
N LYS A 43 5.36 -14.45 -28.40
CA LYS A 43 5.96 -13.20 -28.90
C LYS A 43 6.07 -12.10 -27.83
N GLY A 44 5.62 -12.37 -26.60
CA GLY A 44 5.67 -11.41 -25.48
C GLY A 44 4.53 -10.39 -25.45
N GLN A 45 3.48 -10.58 -26.25
CA GLN A 45 2.32 -9.67 -26.23
C GLN A 45 1.49 -9.86 -24.94
N MET A 46 1.05 -8.74 -24.37
CA MET A 46 0.19 -8.77 -23.17
C MET A 46 -1.26 -9.13 -23.53
N PRO A 47 -2.05 -9.72 -22.60
CA PRO A 47 -3.42 -10.14 -22.87
C PRO A 47 -4.32 -9.07 -23.48
N SER A 48 -4.17 -7.80 -23.09
CA SER A 48 -4.92 -6.70 -23.71
C SER A 48 -4.56 -6.48 -25.18
N GLN A 49 -3.27 -6.55 -25.53
CA GLN A 49 -2.76 -6.40 -26.89
C GLN A 49 -3.19 -7.58 -27.77
N ILE A 50 -3.14 -8.80 -27.23
CA ILE A 50 -3.63 -10.00 -27.93
C ILE A 50 -5.09 -9.81 -28.34
N GLY A 51 -5.94 -9.31 -27.44
CA GLY A 51 -7.35 -9.05 -27.76
C GLY A 51 -7.54 -8.01 -28.87
N VAL A 52 -6.70 -6.97 -28.91
CA VAL A 52 -6.71 -5.96 -29.98
C VAL A 52 -6.28 -6.57 -31.31
N VAL A 53 -5.20 -7.35 -31.32
CA VAL A 53 -4.69 -8.04 -32.51
C VAL A 53 -5.73 -9.01 -33.09
N LEU A 54 -6.35 -9.84 -32.25
CA LEU A 54 -7.38 -10.78 -32.69
C LEU A 54 -8.59 -10.07 -33.29
N ARG A 55 -8.97 -8.91 -32.74
CA ARG A 55 -10.09 -8.12 -33.26
C ARG A 55 -9.74 -7.43 -34.58
N ASP A 56 -8.60 -6.76 -34.64
CA ASP A 56 -8.27 -5.85 -35.73
C ASP A 56 -7.63 -6.57 -36.94
N GLN A 57 -6.89 -7.66 -36.71
CA GLN A 57 -6.21 -8.41 -37.79
C GLN A 57 -6.97 -9.68 -38.20
N HIS A 58 -7.63 -10.35 -37.25
CA HIS A 58 -8.28 -11.64 -37.48
C HIS A 58 -9.81 -11.57 -37.47
N GLY A 59 -10.39 -10.38 -37.23
CA GLY A 59 -11.84 -10.18 -37.24
C GLY A 59 -12.58 -10.88 -36.09
N ILE A 60 -11.88 -11.28 -35.01
CA ILE A 60 -12.48 -11.97 -33.86
C ILE A 60 -12.93 -10.91 -32.83
N PRO A 61 -14.24 -10.60 -32.72
CA PRO A 61 -14.71 -9.47 -31.92
C PRO A 61 -14.58 -9.72 -30.41
N LEU A 62 -14.82 -10.96 -29.97
CA LEU A 62 -14.76 -11.33 -28.57
C LEU A 62 -14.31 -12.79 -28.43
N VAL A 63 -13.10 -13.01 -27.89
CA VAL A 63 -12.57 -14.38 -27.69
C VAL A 63 -13.52 -15.26 -26.87
N LYS A 64 -14.15 -14.69 -25.83
CA LYS A 64 -15.06 -15.44 -24.95
C LYS A 64 -16.27 -16.02 -25.71
N SER A 65 -16.77 -15.37 -26.76
CA SER A 65 -17.92 -15.92 -27.51
C SER A 65 -17.54 -17.11 -28.37
N VAL A 66 -16.26 -17.23 -28.76
CA VAL A 66 -15.77 -18.33 -29.61
C VAL A 66 -15.31 -19.51 -28.75
N THR A 67 -14.43 -19.26 -27.78
CA THR A 67 -13.77 -20.32 -26.98
C THR A 67 -14.46 -20.61 -25.65
N GLY A 68 -15.46 -19.81 -25.25
CA GLY A 68 -16.09 -19.86 -23.91
C GLY A 68 -15.21 -19.31 -22.78
N SER A 69 -13.90 -19.15 -22.99
CA SER A 69 -12.92 -18.71 -22.00
C SER A 69 -12.33 -17.33 -22.30
N LYS A 70 -11.84 -16.65 -21.27
CA LYS A 70 -11.11 -15.37 -21.44
C LYS A 70 -9.64 -15.65 -21.77
N ILE A 71 -9.00 -14.74 -22.51
CA ILE A 71 -7.57 -14.80 -22.88
C ILE A 71 -6.68 -15.16 -21.67
N LEU A 72 -6.81 -14.45 -20.55
CA LEU A 72 -5.99 -14.72 -19.36
C LEU A 72 -6.23 -16.13 -18.77
N ARG A 73 -7.43 -16.71 -18.94
CA ARG A 73 -7.73 -18.07 -18.45
C ARG A 73 -7.07 -19.12 -19.35
N ILE A 74 -7.13 -18.91 -20.68
CA ILE A 74 -6.46 -19.76 -21.67
C ILE A 74 -4.94 -19.74 -21.41
N LEU A 75 -4.34 -18.56 -21.27
CA LEU A 75 -2.90 -18.46 -20.97
C LEU A 75 -2.51 -19.14 -19.67
N LYS A 76 -3.36 -19.13 -18.64
CA LYS A 76 -3.11 -19.85 -17.38
C LYS A 76 -3.16 -21.37 -17.56
N ALA A 77 -4.11 -21.86 -18.34
CA ALA A 77 -4.24 -23.29 -18.60
C ALA A 77 -2.97 -23.85 -19.30
N HIS A 78 -2.37 -23.07 -20.21
CA HIS A 78 -1.14 -23.43 -20.91
C HIS A 78 0.15 -22.99 -20.20
N GLY A 79 0.09 -22.46 -18.97
CA GLY A 79 1.29 -22.02 -18.24
C GLY A 79 2.00 -20.79 -18.82
N LEU A 80 1.40 -20.08 -19.78
CA LEU A 80 1.95 -18.89 -20.46
C LEU A 80 1.45 -17.57 -19.84
N ALA A 81 0.84 -17.62 -18.65
CA ALA A 81 0.31 -16.42 -18.00
C ALA A 81 1.44 -15.58 -17.38
N PRO A 82 1.36 -14.25 -17.47
CA PRO A 82 2.33 -13.39 -16.80
C PRO A 82 2.24 -13.56 -15.28
N GLU A 83 3.39 -13.64 -14.62
CA GLU A 83 3.50 -13.80 -13.17
C GLU A 83 2.84 -12.63 -12.41
N ILE A 84 3.07 -11.41 -12.91
CA ILE A 84 2.49 -10.18 -12.36
C ILE A 84 1.27 -9.78 -13.21
N PRO A 85 0.12 -9.42 -12.59
CA PRO A 85 -1.00 -8.86 -13.32
C PRO A 85 -0.61 -7.66 -14.19
N GLU A 86 -1.10 -7.64 -15.43
CA GLU A 86 -0.75 -6.67 -16.48
C GLU A 86 -0.93 -5.21 -16.03
N ASP A 87 -2.05 -4.91 -15.38
CA ASP A 87 -2.38 -3.57 -14.87
C ASP A 87 -1.38 -3.08 -13.81
N LEU A 88 -0.93 -3.99 -12.95
CA LEU A 88 0.08 -3.70 -11.94
C LEU A 88 1.46 -3.50 -12.58
N TYR A 89 1.84 -4.34 -13.54
CA TYR A 89 3.09 -4.23 -14.29
C TYR A 89 3.21 -2.85 -14.98
N PHE A 90 2.18 -2.43 -15.73
CA PHE A 90 2.23 -1.15 -16.45
C PHE A 90 2.27 0.08 -15.51
N LEU A 91 1.62 0.01 -14.35
CA LEU A 91 1.74 1.08 -13.35
C LEU A 91 3.14 1.13 -12.74
N ILE A 92 3.77 -0.01 -12.48
CA ILE A 92 5.15 -0.09 -11.99
C ILE A 92 6.10 0.47 -13.05
N LYS A 93 6.00 0.02 -14.30
CA LYS A 93 6.78 0.52 -15.44
C LYS A 93 6.68 2.05 -15.56
N LYS A 94 5.47 2.60 -15.44
CA LYS A 94 5.22 4.05 -15.42
C LYS A 94 5.88 4.75 -14.22
N ALA A 95 5.80 4.16 -13.02
CA ALA A 95 6.44 4.73 -11.85
C ALA A 95 7.98 4.76 -11.97
N VAL A 96 8.58 3.71 -12.54
CA VAL A 96 10.04 3.65 -12.79
C VAL A 96 10.46 4.74 -13.79
N ALA A 97 9.70 4.93 -14.87
CA ALA A 97 9.97 6.00 -15.83
C ALA A 97 9.92 7.40 -15.19
N ILE A 98 8.90 7.68 -14.37
CA ILE A 98 8.79 8.97 -13.66
C ILE A 98 9.94 9.16 -12.66
N ARG A 99 10.39 8.10 -11.97
CA ARG A 99 11.55 8.17 -11.06
C ARG A 99 12.83 8.52 -11.81
N LYS A 100 13.12 7.85 -12.93
CA LYS A 100 14.28 8.13 -13.79
C LYS A 100 14.27 9.59 -14.31
N HIS A 101 13.09 10.12 -14.65
CA HIS A 101 12.94 11.54 -15.00
C HIS A 101 13.27 12.47 -13.83
N LEU A 102 12.75 12.18 -12.63
CA LEU A 102 12.94 13.00 -11.43
C LEU A 102 14.38 12.95 -10.86
N GLU A 103 15.15 11.91 -11.16
CA GLU A 103 16.58 11.84 -10.81
C GLU A 103 17.37 12.99 -11.46
N ARG A 104 17.05 13.30 -12.72
CA ARG A 104 17.61 14.41 -13.48
C ARG A 104 16.90 15.73 -13.15
N ASN A 105 15.56 15.68 -13.05
CA ASN A 105 14.69 16.85 -12.88
C ASN A 105 14.16 16.97 -11.45
N ARG A 106 15.06 17.16 -10.48
CA ARG A 106 14.71 17.14 -9.04
C ARG A 106 13.74 18.25 -8.61
N LYS A 107 13.62 19.34 -9.38
CA LYS A 107 12.73 20.48 -9.08
C LYS A 107 11.32 20.34 -9.65
N ASP A 108 11.06 19.34 -10.50
CA ASP A 108 9.74 19.13 -11.12
C ASP A 108 8.71 18.65 -10.08
N LYS A 109 7.87 19.59 -9.62
CA LYS A 109 6.84 19.34 -8.60
C LYS A 109 5.63 18.58 -9.15
N ASP A 110 5.28 18.78 -10.43
CA ASP A 110 4.12 18.10 -11.05
C ASP A 110 4.41 16.61 -11.22
N SER A 111 5.60 16.26 -11.72
CA SER A 111 6.00 14.85 -11.85
C SER A 111 6.10 14.15 -10.50
N LYS A 112 6.55 14.85 -9.43
CA LYS A 112 6.51 14.32 -8.05
C LYS A 112 5.08 14.03 -7.61
N PHE A 113 4.15 14.96 -7.85
CA PHE A 113 2.74 14.76 -7.53
C PHE A 113 2.15 13.57 -8.31
N ARG A 114 2.40 13.49 -9.62
CA ARG A 114 1.95 12.36 -10.46
C ARG A 114 2.54 11.03 -10.01
N LEU A 115 3.81 10.99 -9.58
CA LEU A 115 4.42 9.79 -9.01
C LEU A 115 3.62 9.31 -7.79
N ILE A 116 3.31 10.19 -6.84
CA ILE A 116 2.51 9.86 -5.65
C ILE A 116 1.16 9.24 -6.04
N LEU A 117 0.50 9.78 -7.07
CA LEU A 117 -0.77 9.25 -7.56
C LEU A 117 -0.63 7.87 -8.22
N VAL A 118 0.46 7.62 -8.96
CA VAL A 118 0.76 6.31 -9.55
C VAL A 118 1.07 5.29 -8.44
N GLU A 119 1.90 5.65 -7.47
CA GLU A 119 2.26 4.78 -6.35
C GLU A 119 1.06 4.43 -5.47
N SER A 120 0.17 5.40 -5.23
CA SER A 120 -1.09 5.17 -4.53
C SER A 120 -1.98 4.15 -5.26
N ARG A 121 -2.01 4.16 -6.60
CA ARG A 121 -2.74 3.15 -7.39
C ARG A 121 -2.09 1.76 -7.27
N ILE A 122 -0.75 1.69 -7.35
CA ILE A 122 -0.01 0.44 -7.17
C ILE A 122 -0.30 -0.18 -5.80
N HIS A 123 -0.23 0.59 -4.71
CA HIS A 123 -0.53 0.08 -3.37
C HIS A 123 -1.99 -0.38 -3.19
N ARG A 124 -2.94 0.25 -3.89
CA ARG A 124 -4.33 -0.20 -3.90
C ARG A 124 -4.49 -1.54 -4.61
N LEU A 125 -3.93 -1.68 -5.82
CA LEU A 125 -3.97 -2.91 -6.60
C LEU A 125 -3.23 -4.05 -5.90
N ALA A 126 -2.04 -3.78 -5.35
CA ALA A 126 -1.28 -4.77 -4.61
C ALA A 126 -2.07 -5.34 -3.42
N ARG A 127 -2.76 -4.49 -2.64
CA ARG A 127 -3.64 -4.96 -1.55
C ARG A 127 -4.79 -5.83 -2.06
N TYR A 128 -5.41 -5.42 -3.16
CA TYR A 128 -6.46 -6.21 -3.79
C TYR A 128 -5.95 -7.58 -4.26
N TYR A 129 -4.78 -7.63 -4.89
CA TYR A 129 -4.20 -8.85 -5.43
C TYR A 129 -3.67 -9.80 -4.35
N LYS A 130 -3.15 -9.27 -3.23
CA LYS A 130 -2.85 -10.09 -2.04
C LYS A 130 -4.10 -10.73 -1.46
N ARG A 131 -5.19 -9.95 -1.32
CA ARG A 131 -6.46 -10.47 -0.79
C ARG A 131 -7.07 -11.55 -1.70
N THR A 132 -6.93 -11.38 -3.01
CA THR A 132 -7.42 -12.35 -4.02
C THR A 132 -6.42 -13.46 -4.33
N LYS A 133 -5.32 -13.57 -3.57
CA LYS A 133 -4.27 -14.59 -3.71
C LYS A 133 -3.60 -14.63 -5.10
N LYS A 134 -3.67 -13.54 -5.87
CA LYS A 134 -2.93 -13.38 -7.14
C LYS A 134 -1.50 -12.90 -6.94
N LEU A 135 -1.16 -12.42 -5.74
CA LEU A 135 0.19 -12.07 -5.33
C LEU A 135 0.48 -12.70 -3.97
N PRO A 136 1.75 -13.07 -3.69
CA PRO A 136 2.11 -13.60 -2.39
C PRO A 136 1.87 -12.55 -1.28
N PRO A 137 1.51 -12.95 -0.05
CA PRO A 137 1.29 -12.02 1.06
C PRO A 137 2.53 -11.15 1.36
N THR A 138 3.71 -11.73 1.16
CA THR A 138 5.03 -11.10 1.32
C THR A 138 5.39 -10.14 0.18
N TRP A 139 4.64 -10.13 -0.93
CA TRP A 139 4.92 -9.26 -2.07
C TRP A 139 5.01 -7.80 -1.65
N LYS A 140 6.14 -7.14 -1.90
CA LYS A 140 6.30 -5.71 -1.65
C LYS A 140 6.79 -5.06 -2.93
N LYS A 141 6.19 -3.93 -3.30
CA LYS A 141 6.82 -3.03 -4.27
C LYS A 141 8.12 -2.56 -3.64
N GLY A 142 9.26 -2.83 -4.28
CA GLY A 142 10.59 -2.47 -3.78
C GLY A 142 10.67 -1.00 -3.40
N ILE A 143 10.55 -0.73 -2.11
CA ILE A 143 10.99 0.46 -1.42
C ILE A 143 11.56 -0.10 -0.13
N SER A 144 12.89 -0.17 -0.10
CA SER A 144 13.77 -0.58 0.98
C SER A 144 13.04 -0.77 2.32
N SER A 145 12.69 -2.02 2.62
CA SER A 145 12.44 -2.39 4.00
C SER A 145 13.77 -2.29 4.71
N SER A 146 13.79 -1.76 5.95
CA SER A 146 14.90 -2.05 6.86
C SER A 146 15.09 -3.57 6.84
N ALA A 147 16.29 -4.02 6.47
CA ALA A 147 16.66 -5.41 6.59
C ALA A 147 16.77 -5.68 8.10
N ILE A 148 15.90 -6.54 8.61
CA ILE A 148 16.08 -7.07 9.96
C ILE A 148 17.33 -7.97 9.87
N PRO A 149 18.23 -7.95 10.87
CA PRO A 149 19.33 -8.91 10.91
C PRO A 149 18.83 -10.33 10.67
N TYR A 150 19.50 -11.08 9.79
CA TYR A 150 19.12 -12.45 9.45
C TYR A 150 19.08 -13.36 10.68
N LYS A 151 19.98 -13.13 11.63
CA LYS A 151 20.01 -13.82 12.93
C LYS A 151 18.95 -13.25 13.87
N ARG A 152 18.09 -14.14 14.37
CA ARG A 152 17.05 -13.82 15.37
C ARG A 152 17.53 -13.96 16.82
N THR A 153 18.74 -14.49 17.01
CA THR A 153 19.42 -14.55 18.30
C THR A 153 19.98 -13.18 18.68
N PRO A 154 20.08 -12.87 19.99
CA PRO A 154 20.74 -11.66 20.43
C PRO A 154 22.22 -11.69 19.99
N PRO A 155 22.80 -10.56 19.57
CA PRO A 155 24.23 -10.49 19.26
C PRO A 155 25.09 -10.86 20.47
N SER A 156 26.28 -11.42 20.23
CA SER A 156 27.20 -11.90 21.28
C SER A 156 27.68 -10.80 22.25
N TRP A 157 27.67 -9.54 21.83
CA TRP A 157 28.03 -8.40 22.68
C TRP A 157 26.90 -7.92 23.60
N VAL A 158 25.67 -8.40 23.40
CA VAL A 158 24.55 -8.09 24.29
C VAL A 158 24.60 -9.05 25.47
N LYS A 159 25.20 -8.60 26.57
CA LYS A 159 25.35 -9.37 27.82
C LYS A 159 24.22 -9.13 28.82
N THR A 160 23.28 -8.24 28.52
CA THR A 160 22.17 -7.88 29.40
C THR A 160 21.14 -9.00 29.47
N ALA A 161 20.66 -9.31 30.69
CA ALA A 161 19.60 -10.28 30.88
C ALA A 161 18.25 -9.71 30.43
N ALA A 162 17.30 -10.58 30.09
CA ALA A 162 15.96 -10.15 29.67
C ALA A 162 15.25 -9.30 30.73
N ALA A 163 15.44 -9.62 32.02
CA ALA A 163 14.86 -8.89 33.14
C ALA A 163 15.37 -7.43 33.20
N ASP A 164 16.67 -7.21 33.02
CA ASP A 164 17.25 -5.86 33.02
C ASP A 164 16.69 -5.01 31.87
N VAL A 165 16.48 -5.62 30.71
CA VAL A 165 15.90 -4.93 29.55
C VAL A 165 14.44 -4.56 29.80
N GLU A 166 13.68 -5.42 30.48
CA GLU A 166 12.30 -5.10 30.89
C GLU A 166 12.28 -3.94 31.89
N GLU A 167 13.20 -3.92 32.86
CA GLU A 167 13.32 -2.81 33.81
C GLU A 167 13.69 -1.49 33.12
N MET A 168 14.65 -1.50 32.18
CA MET A 168 14.99 -0.33 31.38
C MET A 168 13.78 0.20 30.58
N ILE A 169 12.99 -0.71 29.99
CA ILE A 169 11.76 -0.35 29.28
C ILE A 169 10.74 0.28 30.23
N MET A 170 10.54 -0.29 31.42
CA MET A 170 9.62 0.24 32.42
C MET A 170 10.07 1.63 32.91
N LYS A 171 11.36 1.81 33.20
CA LYS A 171 11.93 3.10 33.62
C LYS A 171 11.79 4.16 32.53
N ALA A 172 12.03 3.80 31.27
CA ALA A 172 11.87 4.70 30.14
C ALA A 172 10.39 5.07 29.90
N ALA A 173 9.46 4.13 30.06
CA ALA A 173 8.03 4.38 29.95
C ALA A 173 7.51 5.26 31.10
N LYS A 174 7.98 5.06 32.33
CA LYS A 174 7.66 5.93 33.49
C LYS A 174 8.16 7.37 33.29
N LYS A 175 9.23 7.57 32.51
CA LYS A 175 9.72 8.89 32.07
C LYS A 175 8.88 9.51 30.94
N GLY A 176 7.80 8.85 30.50
CA GLY A 176 6.93 9.33 29.43
C GLY A 176 7.45 9.09 28.01
N GLN A 177 8.52 8.31 27.84
CA GLN A 177 9.02 7.99 26.49
C GLN A 177 8.08 7.04 25.77
N MET A 178 7.80 7.33 24.50
CA MET A 178 6.94 6.48 23.67
C MET A 178 7.66 5.20 23.24
N PRO A 179 6.93 4.11 22.91
CA PRO A 179 7.54 2.81 22.56
C PRO A 179 8.59 2.88 21.45
N SER A 180 8.42 3.75 20.45
CA SER A 180 9.43 3.93 19.40
C SER A 180 10.71 4.60 19.92
N GLN A 181 10.57 5.60 20.80
CA GLN A 181 11.70 6.30 21.43
C GLN A 181 12.47 5.38 22.37
N ILE A 182 11.77 4.56 23.16
CA ILE A 182 12.39 3.53 24.00
C ILE A 182 13.25 2.60 23.15
N GLY A 183 12.76 2.19 21.97
CA GLY A 183 13.53 1.35 21.04
C GLY A 183 14.78 2.03 20.46
N VAL A 184 14.79 3.36 20.34
CA VAL A 184 15.97 4.14 19.92
C VAL A 184 16.96 4.25 21.08
N VAL A 185 16.48 4.59 22.27
CA VAL A 185 17.30 4.69 23.49
C VAL A 185 18.01 3.37 23.80
N LEU A 186 17.29 2.25 23.74
CA LEU A 186 17.88 0.93 23.96
C LEU A 186 18.94 0.57 22.92
N ARG A 187 18.78 1.03 21.67
CA ARG A 187 19.77 0.79 20.62
C ARG A 187 21.01 1.67 20.79
N ASP A 188 20.79 2.97 20.99
CA ASP A 188 21.85 3.96 20.87
C ASP A 188 22.62 4.14 22.20
N GLN A 189 21.95 4.00 23.35
CA GLN A 189 22.58 4.15 24.67
C GLN A 189 23.01 2.82 25.28
N HIS A 190 22.24 1.76 25.04
CA HIS A 190 22.47 0.45 25.68
C HIS A 190 22.98 -0.63 24.72
N GLY A 191 23.14 -0.31 23.43
CA GLY A 191 23.67 -1.25 22.43
C GLY A 191 22.76 -2.43 22.10
N ILE A 192 21.46 -2.35 22.44
CA ILE A 192 20.46 -3.41 22.21
C ILE A 192 19.74 -3.16 20.88
N PRO A 193 20.05 -3.90 19.80
CA PRO A 193 19.51 -3.60 18.48
C PRO A 193 18.02 -3.95 18.35
N LEU A 194 17.58 -5.05 18.99
CA LEU A 194 16.21 -5.53 18.93
C LEU A 194 15.77 -6.13 20.28
N VAL A 195 14.83 -5.47 20.96
CA VAL A 195 14.27 -5.97 22.24
C VAL A 195 13.69 -7.39 22.12
N LYS A 196 13.07 -7.70 20.98
CA LYS A 196 12.45 -9.01 20.74
C LYS A 196 13.46 -10.16 20.73
N SER A 197 14.71 -9.94 20.31
CA SER A 197 15.70 -11.03 20.31
C SER A 197 16.19 -11.37 21.72
N VAL A 198 16.11 -10.44 22.66
CA VAL A 198 16.53 -10.65 24.06
C VAL A 198 15.37 -11.15 24.92
N THR A 199 14.23 -10.48 24.87
CA THR A 199 13.07 -10.74 25.76
C THR A 199 12.02 -11.69 25.16
N GLY A 200 12.11 -12.02 23.86
CA GLY A 200 11.08 -12.76 23.13
C GLY A 200 9.80 -11.96 22.83
N SER A 201 9.57 -10.86 23.54
CA SER A 201 8.39 -10.00 23.43
C SER A 201 8.70 -8.65 22.77
N LYS A 202 7.66 -7.98 22.25
CA LYS A 202 7.79 -6.61 21.73
C LYS A 202 7.60 -5.62 22.87
N ILE A 203 8.25 -4.46 22.79
CA ILE A 203 8.12 -3.35 23.76
C ILE A 203 6.66 -3.08 24.13
N LEU A 204 5.77 -2.94 23.14
CA LEU A 204 4.34 -2.67 23.39
C LEU A 204 3.62 -3.81 24.15
N ARG A 205 4.05 -5.07 23.97
CA ARG A 205 3.50 -6.21 24.71
C ARG A 205 3.98 -6.22 26.16
N ILE A 206 5.25 -5.91 26.38
CA ILE A 206 5.86 -5.77 27.71
C ILE A 206 5.14 -4.66 28.48
N LEU A 207 5.02 -3.47 27.87
CA LEU A 207 4.30 -2.34 28.47
C LEU A 207 2.83 -2.67 28.78
N LYS A 208 2.16 -3.46 27.92
CA LYS A 208 0.78 -3.89 28.19
C LYS A 208 0.68 -4.87 29.35
N ALA A 209 1.66 -5.76 29.51
CA ALA A 209 1.70 -6.69 30.64
C ALA A 209 1.87 -5.96 31.98
N HIS A 210 2.64 -4.86 32.00
CA HIS A 210 2.87 -4.04 33.20
C HIS A 210 1.89 -2.86 33.35
N GLY A 211 0.83 -2.77 32.53
CA GLY A 211 -0.15 -1.67 32.62
C GLY A 211 0.36 -0.29 32.20
N LEU A 212 1.57 -0.17 31.65
CA LEU A 212 2.21 1.08 31.20
C LEU A 212 2.02 1.34 29.70
N ALA A 213 1.02 0.70 29.08
CA ALA A 213 0.76 0.87 27.65
C ALA A 213 0.08 2.22 27.34
N PRO A 214 0.47 2.92 26.27
CA PRO A 214 -0.24 4.11 25.84
C PRO A 214 -1.70 3.80 25.51
N GLU A 215 -2.64 4.61 26.02
CA GLU A 215 -4.08 4.47 25.74
C GLU A 215 -4.40 4.68 24.26
N ILE A 216 -3.69 5.61 23.62
CA ILE A 216 -3.82 5.92 22.20
C ILE A 216 -2.63 5.30 21.46
N PRO A 217 -2.86 4.59 20.34
CA PRO A 217 -1.77 4.13 19.49
C PRO A 217 -0.83 5.28 19.07
N GLU A 218 0.47 5.05 19.19
CA GLU A 218 1.53 6.04 19.00
C GLU A 218 1.43 6.77 17.63
N ASP A 219 1.10 6.05 16.57
CA ASP A 219 0.94 6.62 15.22
C ASP A 219 -0.28 7.56 15.11
N LEU A 220 -1.34 7.28 15.87
CA LEU A 220 -2.51 8.14 15.97
C LEU A 220 -2.21 9.38 16.82
N TYR A 221 -1.53 9.21 17.96
CA TYR A 221 -1.09 10.30 18.83
C TYR A 221 -0.24 11.34 18.07
N PHE A 222 0.79 10.90 17.34
CA PHE A 222 1.65 11.84 16.59
C PHE A 222 0.93 12.53 15.41
N LEU A 223 -0.06 11.88 14.80
CA LEU A 223 -0.88 12.53 13.78
C LEU A 223 -1.78 13.61 14.39
N ILE A 224 -2.36 13.35 15.56
CA ILE A 224 -3.15 14.34 16.30
C ILE A 224 -2.23 15.50 16.73
N LYS A 225 -1.04 15.23 17.27
CA LYS A 225 -0.03 16.24 17.62
C LYS A 225 0.27 17.17 16.44
N LYS A 226 0.49 16.57 15.27
CA LYS A 226 0.75 17.30 14.03
C LYS A 226 -0.45 18.13 13.59
N ALA A 227 -1.67 17.60 13.72
CA ALA A 227 -2.90 18.34 13.40
C ALA A 227 -3.07 19.56 14.32
N VAL A 228 -2.85 19.39 15.62
CA VAL A 228 -2.91 20.48 16.62
C VAL A 228 -1.87 21.56 16.31
N ALA A 229 -0.63 21.18 15.97
CA ALA A 229 0.41 22.14 15.58
C ALA A 229 0.04 22.94 14.31
N ILE A 230 -0.50 22.27 13.29
CA ILE A 230 -0.95 22.95 12.06
C ILE A 230 -2.13 23.88 12.37
N ARG A 231 -3.02 23.50 13.27
CA ARG A 231 -4.15 24.34 13.69
C ARG A 231 -3.70 25.62 14.40
N LYS A 232 -2.77 25.49 15.37
CA LYS A 232 -2.13 26.64 16.04
C LYS A 232 -1.43 27.57 15.04
N HIS A 233 -0.76 27.02 14.02
CA HIS A 233 -0.17 27.82 12.94
C HIS A 233 -1.22 28.57 12.12
N LEU A 234 -2.35 27.93 11.80
CA LEU A 234 -3.45 28.51 11.02
C LEU A 234 -4.25 29.58 11.77
N GLU A 235 -4.27 29.54 13.11
CA GLU A 235 -4.88 30.60 13.93
C GLU A 235 -4.21 31.95 13.68
N ARG A 236 -2.87 31.96 13.57
CA ARG A 236 -2.07 33.13 13.22
C ARG A 236 -2.05 33.40 11.71
N ASN A 237 -2.05 32.33 10.89
CA ASN A 237 -1.90 32.40 9.43
C ASN A 237 -3.17 31.99 8.69
N ARG A 238 -4.26 32.75 8.86
CA ARG A 238 -5.59 32.39 8.33
C ARG A 238 -5.67 32.26 6.81
N LYS A 239 -4.75 32.91 6.06
CA LYS A 239 -4.71 32.90 4.59
C LYS A 239 -3.87 31.76 3.99
N ASP A 240 -3.14 30.99 4.81
CA ASP A 240 -2.27 29.90 4.34
C ASP A 240 -3.10 28.71 3.80
N LYS A 241 -3.27 28.66 2.48
CA LYS A 241 -4.03 27.61 1.78
C LYS A 241 -3.32 26.25 1.81
N ASP A 242 -1.98 26.23 1.84
CA ASP A 242 -1.21 24.99 1.83
C ASP A 242 -1.33 24.27 3.17
N SER A 243 -1.20 25.01 4.28
CA SER A 243 -1.40 24.47 5.63
C SER A 243 -2.84 24.00 5.86
N LYS A 244 -3.86 24.69 5.31
CA LYS A 244 -5.26 24.20 5.32
C LYS A 244 -5.40 22.86 4.61
N PHE A 245 -4.81 22.74 3.42
CA PHE A 245 -4.85 21.49 2.67
C PHE A 245 -4.12 20.35 3.41
N ARG A 246 -2.96 20.64 3.99
CA ARG A 246 -2.21 19.69 4.82
C ARG A 246 -3.01 19.25 6.05
N LEU A 247 -3.72 20.16 6.73
CA LEU A 247 -4.59 19.83 7.86
C LEU A 247 -5.68 18.84 7.44
N ILE A 248 -6.38 19.11 6.34
CA ILE A 248 -7.42 18.22 5.79
C ILE A 248 -6.86 16.82 5.53
N LEU A 249 -5.66 16.72 4.95
CA LEU A 249 -5.01 15.44 4.70
C LEU A 249 -4.65 14.70 5.99
N VAL A 250 -4.15 15.41 7.00
CA VAL A 250 -3.80 14.83 8.30
C VAL A 250 -5.05 14.36 9.03
N GLU A 251 -6.10 15.16 9.12
CA GLU A 251 -7.40 14.79 9.73
C GLU A 251 -8.05 13.61 9.01
N SER A 252 -8.00 13.59 7.68
CA SER A 252 -8.47 12.46 6.87
C SER A 252 -7.70 11.16 7.18
N ARG A 253 -6.39 11.25 7.47
CA ARG A 253 -5.57 10.11 7.89
C ARG A 253 -5.95 9.65 9.30
N ILE A 254 -6.16 10.57 10.23
CA ILE A 254 -6.62 10.29 11.61
C ILE A 254 -7.94 9.52 11.55
N HIS A 255 -8.95 10.01 10.82
CA HIS A 255 -10.24 9.32 10.69
C HIS A 255 -10.10 7.90 10.11
N ARG A 256 -9.21 7.72 9.13
CA ARG A 256 -8.98 6.39 8.54
C ARG A 256 -8.31 5.43 9.51
N LEU A 257 -7.32 5.90 10.28
CA LEU A 257 -6.64 5.11 11.29
C LEU A 257 -7.56 4.78 12.47
N ALA A 258 -8.34 5.74 12.92
CA ALA A 258 -9.36 5.54 13.95
C ALA A 258 -10.33 4.42 13.56
N ARG A 259 -10.86 4.41 12.34
CA ARG A 259 -11.72 3.30 11.84
C ARG A 259 -11.00 1.95 11.88
N TYR A 260 -9.73 1.91 11.49
CA TYR A 260 -8.93 0.69 11.53
C TYR A 260 -8.73 0.19 12.97
N TYR A 261 -8.44 1.09 13.91
CA TYR A 261 -8.19 0.76 15.31
C TYR A 261 -9.45 0.38 16.08
N LYS A 262 -10.60 0.99 15.75
CA LYS A 262 -11.91 0.54 16.24
C LYS A 262 -12.23 -0.88 15.78
N ARG A 263 -12.03 -1.18 14.49
CA ARG A 263 -12.25 -2.53 13.96
C ARG A 263 -11.31 -3.58 14.58
N THR A 264 -10.09 -3.20 14.91
CA THR A 264 -9.10 -4.10 15.54
C THR A 264 -9.20 -4.13 17.07
N LYS A 265 -10.23 -3.50 17.66
CA LYS A 265 -10.47 -3.42 19.11
C LYS A 265 -9.30 -2.83 19.91
N LYS A 266 -8.50 -1.98 19.27
CA LYS A 266 -7.42 -1.22 19.93
C LYS A 266 -7.88 0.15 20.44
N LEU A 267 -9.02 0.64 19.94
CA LEU A 267 -9.71 1.82 20.44
C LEU A 267 -11.15 1.44 20.81
N PRO A 268 -11.75 2.14 21.79
CA PRO A 268 -13.17 1.98 22.10
C PRO A 268 -14.05 2.22 20.86
N PRO A 269 -15.17 1.50 20.69
CA PRO A 269 -16.11 1.73 19.59
C PRO A 269 -16.66 3.17 19.56
N THR A 270 -16.83 3.77 20.74
CA THR A 270 -17.30 5.14 20.96
C THR A 270 -16.25 6.20 20.65
N TRP A 271 -15.00 5.81 20.44
CA TRP A 271 -13.91 6.77 20.19
C TRP A 271 -14.16 7.55 18.89
N LYS A 272 -14.12 8.87 19.01
CA LYS A 272 -14.32 9.84 17.93
C LYS A 272 -13.24 10.91 18.01
N TYR A 273 -12.64 11.23 16.87
CA TYR A 273 -11.72 12.36 16.78
C TYR A 273 -12.55 13.64 16.70
N GLU A 274 -12.37 14.51 17.69
CA GLU A 274 -12.92 15.85 17.69
C GLU A 274 -11.78 16.85 17.76
N SER A 275 -11.85 17.84 16.88
CA SER A 275 -10.71 18.71 16.64
C SER A 275 -10.52 19.82 17.69
N THR A 276 -11.56 20.06 18.49
CA THR A 276 -11.58 20.96 19.64
C THR A 276 -10.93 20.31 20.86
N THR A 277 -11.15 19.01 21.07
CA THR A 277 -10.57 18.22 22.18
C THR A 277 -9.23 17.59 21.81
N ALA A 278 -8.79 17.72 20.56
CA ALA A 278 -7.52 17.16 20.08
C ALA A 278 -6.28 17.63 20.86
N SER A 279 -6.33 18.83 21.46
CA SER A 279 -5.23 19.35 22.29
C SER A 279 -5.08 18.61 23.62
N THR A 280 -6.18 18.15 24.24
CA THR A 280 -6.15 17.44 25.52
C THR A 280 -5.67 16.00 25.36
N LEU A 281 -5.85 15.41 24.18
CA LEU A 281 -5.37 14.07 23.83
C LEU A 281 -3.86 13.98 23.59
N VAL A 282 -3.17 15.13 23.50
CA VAL A 282 -1.74 15.22 23.16
C VAL A 282 -1.00 16.22 24.06
N ALA A 283 -1.58 16.51 25.23
CA ALA A 283 -0.92 17.27 26.27
C ALA A 283 0.16 16.42 26.95
#